data_AF-A0A518C981-F1
#
_entry.id   AF-A0A518C981-F1
#
_cell.length_a   1.000
_cell.length_b   1.000
_cell.length_c   1.000
_cell.angle_alpha   90.00
_cell.angle_beta   90.00
_cell.angle_gamma   90.00
#
_symmetry.space_group_name_H-M   'P 1'
#
loop_
_entity.id
_entity.type
_entity.pdbx_description
1 polymer ?
#
loop_
_entity_poly.entity_id
_entity_poly.type
_entity_poly.pdbx_seq_one_letter_code
_entity_poly.pdbx_strand_id
1 'polypeptide(L)' 'MSKSSHPSVAVVDDRAFIFYHTEPNRPYPSPPAEKRTVEQKISFLQMAELKLMDGDLTCDRDALIELPSLNPTQ' A
#
# COMPACT_ATOMS: atom_id res chain seq x y z
N MET A 1 -7.06 -12.07 -7.22
CA MET A 1 -6.41 -11.22 -6.19
C MET A 1 -4.95 -11.06 -6.55
N SER A 2 -4.50 -9.84 -6.84
CA SER A 2 -3.06 -9.55 -7.01
C SER A 2 -2.37 -9.79 -5.66
N LYS A 3 -1.47 -10.77 -5.59
CA LYS A 3 -0.57 -10.95 -4.44
C LYS A 3 0.50 -9.87 -4.56
N SER A 4 0.38 -8.83 -3.74
CA SER A 4 1.47 -7.89 -3.52
C SER A 4 2.55 -8.61 -2.73
N SER A 5 3.57 -9.12 -3.42
CA SER A 5 4.54 -10.06 -2.82
C SER A 5 5.68 -9.38 -2.07
N HIS A 6 5.72 -8.04 -2.02
CA HIS A 6 6.87 -7.29 -1.47
C HIS A 6 6.43 -5.99 -0.78
N PRO A 7 5.71 -6.06 0.36
CA PRO A 7 5.47 -4.87 1.17
C PRO A 7 6.77 -4.40 1.81
N SER A 8 6.87 -3.08 2.00
CA SER A 8 7.90 -2.43 2.81
C SER A 8 7.28 -1.85 4.07
N VAL A 9 8.05 -1.76 5.14
CA VAL A 9 7.62 -1.11 6.39
C VAL A 9 8.58 0.03 6.72
N ALA A 10 8.03 1.19 7.05
CA ALA A 10 8.78 2.30 7.63
C ALA A 10 8.33 2.51 9.07
N VAL A 11 9.28 2.82 9.95
CA VAL A 11 9.03 3.20 11.34
C VAL A 11 9.50 4.64 11.50
N VAL A 12 8.62 5.50 11.98
CA VAL A 12 8.88 6.92 12.24
C VAL A 12 8.40 7.20 13.66
N ASP A 13 9.34 7.57 14.53
CA ASP A 13 9.11 7.72 15.97
C ASP A 13 8.48 6.45 16.57
N ASP A 14 7.27 6.55 17.11
CA ASP A 14 6.49 5.46 17.71
C ASP A 14 5.45 4.85 16.74
N ARG A 15 5.46 5.25 15.47
CA ARG A 15 4.48 4.83 14.46
C ARG A 15 5.13 3.94 13.39
N ALA A 16 4.37 2.96 12.91
CA ALA A 16 4.80 2.07 11.83
C ALA A 16 3.81 2.12 10.66
N PHE A 17 4.34 2.12 9.43
CA PHE A 17 3.55 2.23 8.21
C PHE A 17 3.94 1.13 7.23
N ILE A 18 2.96 0.46 6.64
CA ILE A 18 3.16 -0.52 5.57
C ILE A 18 2.90 0.13 4.21
N PHE A 19 3.79 -0.12 3.26
CA PHE A 19 3.69 0.32 1.87
C PHE A 19 3.62 -0.90 0.96
N TYR A 20 2.68 -0.92 0.03
CA TYR A 20 2.51 -2.07 -0.85
C TYR A 20 1.86 -1.69 -2.18
N HIS A 21 2.18 -2.45 -3.22
CA HIS A 21 1.59 -2.26 -4.54
C HIS A 21 0.19 -2.89 -4.60
N THR A 22 -0.73 -2.24 -5.28
CA THR A 22 -2.01 -2.82 -5.67
C THR A 22 -2.23 -2.61 -7.15
N GLU A 23 -2.86 -3.59 -7.80
CA GLU A 23 -3.17 -3.57 -9.22
C GLU A 23 -4.67 -3.88 -9.39
N PRO A 24 -5.56 -2.98 -8.97
CA PRO A 24 -7.00 -3.27 -8.85
C PRO A 24 -7.61 -3.65 -10.20
N ASN A 25 -7.09 -3.09 -11.29
CA ASN A 25 -7.59 -3.30 -12.63
C ASN A 25 -6.90 -4.48 -13.35
N ARG A 26 -5.94 -5.16 -12.72
CA ARG A 26 -5.19 -6.23 -13.38
C ARG A 26 -6.05 -7.50 -13.47
N PRO A 27 -6.41 -7.93 -14.69
CA PRO A 27 -7.13 -9.18 -14.86
C PRO A 27 -6.21 -10.37 -14.63
N TYR A 28 -6.74 -11.43 -14.02
CA TYR A 28 -5.99 -12.65 -13.72
C TYR A 28 -6.81 -13.89 -14.11
N PRO A 29 -6.22 -14.91 -14.79
CA PRO A 29 -4.82 -15.00 -15.23
C PRO A 29 -4.55 -14.41 -16.64
N SER A 30 -5.61 -14.11 -17.41
CA SER A 30 -5.56 -13.63 -18.79
C SER A 30 -6.18 -12.22 -18.93
N PRO A 31 -5.83 -11.43 -19.97
CA PRO A 31 -4.81 -11.67 -20.99
C PRO A 31 -3.38 -11.55 -20.44
N PRO A 32 -2.37 -12.07 -21.19
CA PRO A 32 -0.97 -11.90 -20.83
C PRO A 32 -0.57 -10.41 -20.83
N ALA A 33 0.53 -10.08 -20.13
CA ALA A 33 0.86 -8.70 -19.77
C ALA A 33 1.01 -7.77 -20.99
N GLU A 34 1.49 -8.28 -22.11
CA GLU A 34 1.72 -7.52 -23.34
C GLU A 34 0.40 -7.05 -23.94
N LYS A 35 -0.65 -7.86 -23.79
CA LYS A 35 -2.00 -7.63 -24.35
C LYS A 35 -2.91 -6.84 -23.42
N ARG A 36 -2.44 -6.44 -22.22
CA ARG A 36 -3.23 -5.63 -21.29
C ARG A 36 -3.35 -4.19 -21.79
N THR A 37 -4.52 -3.59 -21.55
CA THR A 37 -4.73 -2.15 -21.78
C THR A 37 -3.85 -1.32 -20.83
N VAL A 38 -3.74 -0.02 -21.11
CA VAL A 38 -3.02 0.91 -20.21
C VAL A 38 -3.62 0.87 -18.80
N GLU A 39 -4.95 0.93 -18.69
CA GLU A 39 -5.67 0.90 -17.43
C GLU A 39 -5.41 -0.37 -16.60
N GLN A 40 -5.32 -1.52 -17.26
CA GLN A 40 -5.03 -2.81 -16.64
C GLN A 40 -3.57 -2.96 -16.16
N LYS A 41 -2.70 -2.03 -16.56
CA LYS A 41 -1.28 -1.97 -16.14
C LYS A 41 -1.06 -0.94 -15.03
N ILE A 42 -2.07 -0.18 -14.64
CA ILE A 42 -1.94 0.80 -13.56
C ILE A 42 -1.79 0.07 -12.23
N SER A 43 -0.70 0.41 -11.53
CA SER A 43 -0.47 0.01 -10.15
C SER A 43 -0.49 1.23 -9.24
N PHE A 44 -1.08 1.08 -8.07
CA PHE A 44 -1.08 2.09 -7.02
C PHE A 44 -0.15 1.66 -5.91
N LEU A 45 0.67 2.59 -5.40
CA LEU A 45 1.36 2.41 -4.13
C LEU A 45 0.39 2.85 -3.04
N GLN A 46 0.02 1.93 -2.15
CA GLN A 46 -0.83 2.21 -1.00
C GLN A 46 0.01 2.24 0.28
N MET A 47 -0.48 3.00 1.26
CA MET A 47 0.09 3.12 2.59
C MET A 47 -1.02 2.91 3.63
N ALA A 48 -0.71 2.17 4.70
CA ALA A 48 -1.59 2.03 5.86
C ALA A 48 -0.75 2.12 7.14
N GLU A 49 -1.33 2.64 8.23
CA GLU A 49 -0.69 2.62 9.54
C GLU A 49 -0.90 1.25 10.20
N LEU A 50 0.19 0.68 10.70
CA LEU A 50 0.21 -0.59 11.41
C LEU A 50 -0.08 -0.38 12.90
N LYS A 51 -0.84 -1.29 13.48
CA LYS A 51 -1.17 -1.34 14.91
C LYS A 51 -0.87 -2.73 15.44
N LEU A 52 -0.28 -2.80 16.63
CA LEU A 52 -0.12 -4.06 17.35
C LEU A 52 -1.41 -4.35 18.12
N MET A 53 -2.10 -5.43 17.78
CA MET A 53 -3.30 -5.90 18.46
C MET A 53 -3.13 -7.37 18.79
N ASP A 54 -3.23 -7.73 20.09
CA ASP A 54 -3.12 -9.11 20.58
C ASP A 54 -1.84 -9.84 20.14
N GLY A 55 -0.75 -9.10 19.94
CA GLY A 55 0.54 -9.62 19.48
C GLY A 55 0.71 -9.68 17.96
N ASP A 56 -0.34 -9.35 17.20
CA ASP A 56 -0.33 -9.32 15.74
C ASP A 56 -0.24 -7.90 15.19
N LEU A 57 0.49 -7.73 14.09
CA LEU A 57 0.48 -6.49 13.32
C LEU A 57 -0.74 -6.46 12.41
N THR A 58 -1.59 -5.46 12.62
CA THR A 58 -2.85 -5.26 11.89
C THR A 58 -2.85 -3.87 11.25
N CYS A 59 -3.66 -3.67 10.22
CA CYS A 59 -3.95 -2.34 9.70
C CYS A 59 -5.37 -2.28 9.14
N ASP A 60 -5.97 -1.10 9.23
CA ASP A 60 -7.16 -0.74 8.45
C ASP A 60 -6.68 0.06 7.24
N ARG A 61 -7.01 -0.42 6.05
CA ARG A 61 -6.57 0.17 4.77
C ARG A 61 -7.34 1.43 4.41
N ASP A 62 -8.53 1.61 4.98
CA ASP A 62 -9.41 2.74 4.73
C ASP A 62 -9.34 3.79 5.85
N ALA A 63 -8.56 3.53 6.90
CA ALA A 63 -8.35 4.48 7.98
C ALA A 63 -7.63 5.74 7.48
N LEU A 64 -8.09 6.90 7.96
CA LEU A 64 -7.41 8.17 7.75
C LEU A 64 -6.05 8.16 8.48
N ILE A 65 -5.02 8.61 7.78
CA ILE A 65 -3.68 8.79 8.34
C ILE A 65 -3.42 10.28 8.49
N GLU A 66 -3.31 10.73 9.74
CA GLU A 66 -2.84 12.07 10.03
C GLU A 66 -1.31 12.08 9.97
N LEU A 67 -0.78 12.81 8.99
CA LEU A 67 0.64 13.09 8.89
C LEU A 67 0.90 14.49 9.45
N PRO A 68 1.96 14.69 10.25
CA PRO A 68 2.37 16.03 10.63
C PRO A 68 2.59 16.85 9.36
N SER A 69 2.11 18.10 9.35
CA SER A 69 2.36 19.01 8.25
C SER A 69 3.87 19.11 8.04
N LEU A 70 4.33 18.75 6.84
CA LEU A 70 5.67 19.10 6.37
C LEU A 70 5.71 20.62 6.21
N ASN A 71 5.80 21.35 7.32
CA ASN A 71 6.25 22.73 7.26
C ASN A 71 7.72 22.63 6.86
N PRO A 72 8.12 23.06 5.66
CA PRO A 72 9.53 23.19 5.38
C PRO A 72 10.05 24.19 6.40
N THR A 73 10.99 23.76 7.24
CA THR A 73 11.74 24.66 8.11
C THR A 73 12.28 25.81 7.23
N GLN A 74 11.80 27.04 7.47
CA GLN A 74 12.35 28.24 6.83
C GLN A 74 13.82 28.43 7.24
#